data_AF-A0A3C1XAH3-F1
#
_entry.id   AF-A0A3C1XAH3-F1
#
_cell.length_a   1.000
_cell.length_b   1.000
_cell.length_c   1.000
_cell.angle_alpha   90.00
_cell.angle_beta   90.00
_cell.angle_gamma   90.00
#
_symmetry.space_group_name_H-M   'P 1'
#
loop_
_entity.id
_entity.type
_entity.pdbx_description
1 polymer ?
#
loop_
_entity_poly.entity_id
_entity_poly.type
_entity_poly.pdbx_seq_one_letter_code
_entity_poly.pdbx_strand_id
1 'polypeptide(L)'
;MSKQKKRMAVGIIVALFVILALAIGETLYMKSKEHDRIELEKQTAIEIKDKVKDIKKITFTALYESSPGIKNVDFDIEETDGTVIRGNSVIIGSFGFHSGKGLKMGSTDEKVKVIYTSGEEAVLE
;
A
#
# COMPACT_ATOMS: atom_id res chain seq x y z
N MET A 1 -2.57 3.54 -54.87
CA MET A 1 -2.79 4.42 -53.69
C MET A 1 -1.91 5.66 -53.79
N SER A 2 -2.46 6.87 -53.76
CA SER A 2 -1.69 8.11 -53.95
C SER A 2 -0.70 8.34 -52.80
N LYS A 3 0.41 9.05 -53.08
CA LYS A 3 1.44 9.39 -52.07
C LYS A 3 0.83 10.06 -50.82
N GLN A 4 -0.23 10.86 -51.01
CA GLN A 4 -0.96 11.53 -49.95
C GLN A 4 -1.73 10.53 -49.06
N LYS A 5 -2.43 9.54 -49.64
CA LYS A 5 -3.11 8.48 -48.89
C LYS A 5 -2.13 7.60 -48.10
N LYS A 6 -0.93 7.32 -48.65
CA LYS A 6 0.15 6.61 -47.93
C LYS A 6 0.65 7.41 -46.71
N ARG A 7 0.90 8.71 -46.86
CA ARG A 7 1.33 9.58 -45.76
C ARG A 7 0.28 9.68 -44.64
N MET A 8 -0.98 9.79 -45.02
CA MET A 8 -2.10 9.83 -44.06
C MET A 8 -2.22 8.51 -43.29
N ALA A 9 -2.12 7.36 -43.97
CA ALA A 9 -2.15 6.05 -43.31
C ALA A 9 -0.99 5.85 -42.34
N VAL A 10 0.24 6.25 -42.71
CA VAL A 10 1.41 6.20 -41.81
C VAL A 10 1.20 7.10 -40.60
N GLY A 11 0.66 8.31 -40.78
CA GLY A 11 0.36 9.21 -39.67
C GLY A 11 -0.64 8.62 -38.67
N ILE A 12 -1.69 7.97 -39.16
CA ILE A 12 -2.68 7.29 -38.31
C ILE A 12 -2.04 6.12 -37.56
N ILE A 13 -1.23 5.29 -38.22
CA ILE A 13 -0.56 4.15 -37.58
C ILE A 13 0.39 4.64 -36.47
N VAL A 14 1.20 5.67 -36.73
CA VAL A 14 2.11 6.23 -35.72
C VAL A 14 1.33 6.80 -34.54
N ALA A 15 0.23 7.54 -34.79
CA ALA A 15 -0.61 8.07 -33.73
C ALA A 15 -1.20 6.95 -32.85
N LEU A 16 -1.70 5.87 -33.47
CA LEU A 16 -2.22 4.70 -32.73
C LEU A 16 -1.14 4.02 -31.90
N PHE A 17 0.09 3.88 -32.42
CA PHE A 17 1.21 3.32 -31.66
C PHE A 17 1.59 4.18 -30.46
N VAL A 18 1.58 5.51 -30.58
CA VAL A 18 1.86 6.42 -29.46
C VAL A 18 0.80 6.28 -28.38
N ILE A 19 -0.48 6.27 -28.75
CA ILE A 19 -1.59 6.10 -27.79
C ILE A 19 -1.47 4.76 -27.07
N LEU A 20 -1.15 3.68 -27.79
CA LEU A 20 -0.96 2.35 -27.22
C LEU A 20 0.22 2.30 -26.23
N ALA A 21 1.35 2.91 -26.59
CA ALA A 21 2.54 2.96 -25.74
C ALA A 21 2.26 3.73 -24.43
N LEU A 22 1.55 4.87 -24.51
CA LEU A 22 1.15 5.63 -23.32
C LEU A 22 0.23 4.83 -22.41
N ALA A 23 -0.80 4.18 -22.96
CA ALA A 23 -1.75 3.38 -22.18
C ALA A 23 -1.08 2.19 -21.45
N ILE A 24 -0.16 1.50 -22.12
CA ILE A 24 0.62 0.40 -21.52
C ILE A 24 1.54 0.94 -20.43
N GLY A 25 2.22 2.07 -20.71
CA GLY A 25 3.13 2.71 -19.75
C GLY A 25 2.42 3.14 -18.46
N GLU A 26 1.27 3.80 -18.57
CA GLU A 26 0.44 4.20 -17.43
C GLU A 26 -0.01 2.99 -16.61
N THR A 27 -0.47 1.93 -17.29
CA THR A 27 -0.93 0.71 -16.61
C THR A 27 0.19 0.03 -15.83
N LEU A 28 1.37 -0.10 -16.43
CA LEU A 28 2.55 -0.69 -15.76
C LEU A 28 3.03 0.17 -14.58
N TYR A 29 3.05 1.49 -14.77
CA TYR A 29 3.45 2.43 -13.72
C TYR A 29 2.50 2.36 -12.50
N MET A 30 1.19 2.31 -12.74
CA MET A 30 0.20 2.20 -11.65
C MET A 30 0.33 0.88 -10.90
N LYS A 31 0.52 -0.24 -11.62
CA LYS A 31 0.76 -1.55 -10.99
C LYS A 31 2.03 -1.57 -10.15
N SER A 32 3.11 -0.96 -10.63
CA SER A 32 4.36 -0.86 -9.87
C SER A 32 4.15 -0.09 -8.57
N LYS A 33 3.47 1.06 -8.63
CA LYS A 33 3.17 1.85 -7.42
C LYS A 33 2.31 1.12 -6.42
N GLU A 34 1.32 0.36 -6.90
CA GLU A 34 0.45 -0.43 -6.05
C GLU A 34 1.24 -1.56 -5.37
N HIS A 35 2.09 -2.26 -6.10
CA HIS A 35 2.99 -3.27 -5.56
C HIS A 35 3.90 -2.71 -4.46
N ASP A 36 4.57 -1.58 -4.73
CA ASP A 36 5.46 -0.93 -3.75
C ASP A 36 4.72 -0.51 -2.48
N ARG A 37 3.46 -0.06 -2.61
CA ARG A 37 2.62 0.29 -1.45
C ARG A 37 2.28 -0.92 -0.60
N ILE A 38 1.85 -2.01 -1.22
CA ILE A 38 1.49 -3.24 -0.50
C ILE A 38 2.73 -3.82 0.20
N GLU A 39 3.91 -3.75 -0.40
CA GLU A 39 5.14 -4.23 0.21
C GLU A 39 5.52 -3.41 1.45
N LEU A 40 5.35 -2.08 1.42
CA LEU A 40 5.56 -1.23 2.60
C LEU A 40 4.57 -1.52 3.71
N GLU A 41 3.30 -1.74 3.38
CA GLU A 41 2.27 -2.11 4.37
C GLU A 41 2.54 -3.51 4.95
N LYS A 42 3.03 -4.46 4.15
CA LYS A 42 3.49 -5.79 4.62
C LYS A 42 4.60 -5.67 5.66
N GLN A 43 5.65 -4.90 5.36
CA GLN A 43 6.75 -4.66 6.31
C GLN A 43 6.25 -3.99 7.58
N THR A 44 5.38 -2.98 7.43
CA THR A 44 4.78 -2.27 8.57
C THR A 44 3.94 -3.20 9.45
N ALA A 45 3.19 -4.13 8.85
CA ALA A 45 2.37 -5.08 9.58
C ALA A 45 3.21 -6.07 10.41
N ILE A 46 4.36 -6.51 9.87
CA ILE A 46 5.34 -7.33 10.60
C ILE A 46 5.88 -6.54 11.79
N GLU A 47 6.31 -5.29 11.57
CA GLU A 47 6.80 -4.45 12.66
C GLU A 47 5.74 -4.19 13.74
N ILE A 48 4.47 -4.03 13.35
CA ILE A 48 3.34 -3.89 14.29
C ILE A 48 3.18 -5.18 15.10
N LYS A 49 3.20 -6.34 14.45
CA LYS A 49 3.06 -7.65 15.12
C LYS A 49 4.19 -7.90 16.13
N ASP A 50 5.40 -7.46 15.83
CA ASP A 50 6.57 -7.60 16.71
C ASP A 50 6.55 -6.63 17.91
N LYS A 51 5.76 -5.55 17.84
CA LYS A 51 5.78 -4.45 18.83
C LYS A 51 4.48 -4.24 19.58
N VAL A 52 3.37 -4.77 19.08
CA VAL A 52 2.07 -4.78 19.76
C VAL A 52 1.65 -6.21 20.05
N LYS A 53 1.21 -6.47 21.29
CA LYS A 53 0.71 -7.77 21.71
C LYS A 53 -0.80 -7.88 21.56
N ASP A 54 -1.31 -9.10 21.67
CA ASP A 54 -2.74 -9.43 21.69
C ASP A 54 -3.47 -9.01 20.39
N ILE A 55 -2.78 -8.94 19.25
CA ILE A 55 -3.39 -8.52 17.97
C ILE A 55 -4.15 -9.67 17.32
N LYS A 56 -5.40 -9.41 16.92
CA LYS A 56 -6.17 -10.31 16.06
C LYS A 56 -6.20 -9.82 14.61
N LYS A 57 -6.33 -8.50 14.40
CA LYS A 57 -6.43 -7.89 13.08
C LYS A 57 -5.78 -6.51 13.02
N ILE A 58 -5.09 -6.23 11.92
CA ILE A 58 -4.59 -4.91 11.54
C ILE A 58 -5.37 -4.45 10.30
N THR A 59 -5.89 -3.23 10.32
CA THR A 59 -6.53 -2.61 9.16
C THR A 59 -5.80 -1.33 8.82
N PHE A 60 -5.13 -1.29 7.66
CA PHE A 60 -4.52 -0.07 7.15
C PHE A 60 -5.58 0.84 6.53
N THR A 61 -5.61 2.10 6.97
CA THR A 61 -6.62 3.08 6.55
C THR A 61 -6.07 4.11 5.58
N ALA A 62 -4.78 4.46 5.69
CA ALA A 62 -4.11 5.36 4.76
C ALA A 62 -2.60 5.11 4.71
N LEU A 63 -2.01 5.35 3.53
CA LEU A 63 -0.57 5.45 3.32
C LEU A 63 -0.28 6.78 2.62
N TYR A 64 0.52 7.63 3.24
CA TYR A 64 0.76 8.99 2.77
C TYR A 64 2.16 9.49 3.12
N GLU A 65 2.56 10.57 2.48
CA GLU A 65 3.85 11.22 2.71
C GLU A 65 3.61 12.54 3.44
N SER A 66 4.09 12.67 4.68
CA SER A 66 3.90 13.88 5.49
C SER A 66 4.94 14.96 5.18
N SER A 67 6.07 14.57 4.60
CA SER A 67 7.18 15.42 4.17
C SER A 67 8.03 14.66 3.16
N PRO A 68 8.84 15.33 2.31
CA PRO A 68 9.67 14.66 1.31
C PRO A 68 10.49 13.50 1.89
N GLY A 69 10.20 12.28 1.45
CA GLY A 69 10.84 11.04 1.90
C GLY A 69 10.28 10.42 3.18
N ILE A 70 9.34 11.07 3.87
CA ILE A 70 8.73 10.57 5.13
C ILE A 70 7.36 9.99 4.85
N LYS A 71 7.31 8.66 4.75
CA LYS A 71 6.06 7.90 4.56
C LYS A 71 5.46 7.51 5.89
N ASN A 72 4.14 7.64 6.00
CA ASN A 72 3.36 7.33 7.19
C ASN A 72 2.25 6.37 6.78
N VAL A 73 1.86 5.53 7.72
CA VAL A 73 0.78 4.58 7.57
C VAL A 73 -0.15 4.71 8.76
N ASP A 74 -1.42 4.97 8.47
CA ASP A 74 -2.48 4.97 9.46
C ASP A 74 -3.13 3.59 9.53
N PHE A 75 -3.45 3.14 10.74
CA PHE A 75 -4.00 1.82 10.98
C PHE A 75 -4.88 1.74 12.23
N ASP A 76 -5.78 0.77 12.20
CA ASP A 76 -6.60 0.33 13.32
C ASP A 76 -6.19 -1.09 13.73
N ILE A 77 -6.34 -1.41 15.01
CA ILE A 77 -6.10 -2.75 15.56
C ILE A 77 -7.40 -3.28 16.19
N GLU A 78 -7.71 -4.55 15.92
CA GLU A 78 -8.64 -5.35 16.72
C GLU A 78 -7.80 -6.32 17.55
N GLU A 79 -7.95 -6.27 18.88
CA GLU A 79 -7.30 -7.19 19.81
C GLU A 79 -8.05 -8.53 19.87
N THR A 80 -7.41 -9.56 20.43
CA THR A 80 -7.98 -10.91 20.62
C THR A 80 -9.24 -10.92 21.48
N ASP A 81 -9.39 -9.96 22.40
CA ASP A 81 -10.58 -9.77 23.24
C ASP A 81 -11.74 -9.03 22.54
N GLY A 82 -11.52 -8.59 21.29
CA GLY A 82 -12.49 -7.83 20.49
C GLY A 82 -12.40 -6.31 20.66
N THR A 83 -11.48 -5.79 21.47
CA THR A 83 -11.24 -4.35 21.61
C THR A 83 -10.74 -3.77 20.28
N VAL A 84 -11.31 -2.65 19.85
CA VAL A 84 -10.90 -1.96 18.62
C VAL A 84 -10.24 -0.62 18.95
N ILE A 85 -8.97 -0.49 18.57
CA ILE A 85 -8.13 0.69 18.82
C ILE A 85 -7.92 1.41 17.49
N ARG A 86 -8.47 2.62 17.35
CA ARG A 86 -8.55 3.34 16.08
C ARG A 86 -7.63 4.55 15.96
N GLY A 87 -7.23 4.82 14.71
CA GLY A 87 -6.50 6.02 14.30
C GLY A 87 -5.09 6.06 14.85
N ASN A 88 -4.38 4.94 14.79
CA ASN A 88 -2.95 4.89 15.04
C ASN A 88 -2.19 5.27 13.77
N SER A 89 -0.94 5.69 13.92
CA SER A 89 -0.08 6.05 12.80
C SER A 89 1.37 5.66 13.09
N VAL A 90 2.10 5.28 12.06
CA VAL A 90 3.53 4.94 12.14
C VAL A 90 4.28 5.49 10.93
N ILE A 91 5.50 5.97 11.17
CA ILE A 91 6.42 6.37 10.10
C ILE A 91 7.15 5.13 9.62
N ILE A 92 7.05 4.81 8.33
CA ILE A 92 7.67 3.63 7.73
C ILE A 92 9.19 3.77 7.78
N GLY A 93 9.89 2.73 8.26
CA GLY A 93 11.35 2.69 8.34
C GLY A 93 11.97 3.55 9.45
N SER A 94 11.16 4.17 10.30
CA SER A 94 11.63 4.88 11.50
C SER A 94 11.38 4.01 12.74
N PHE A 95 12.38 3.91 13.62
CA PHE A 95 12.35 3.12 14.87
C PHE A 95 11.40 3.68 15.96
N GLY A 96 10.32 4.37 15.60
CA GLY A 96 9.43 5.06 16.53
C GLY A 96 7.97 4.70 16.32
N PHE A 97 7.47 3.73 17.09
CA PHE A 97 6.04 3.48 17.20
C PHE A 97 5.45 4.50 18.18
N HIS A 98 4.67 5.47 17.69
CA HIS A 98 4.01 6.44 18.56
C HIS A 98 2.56 5.99 18.80
N SER A 99 2.35 5.12 19.78
CA SER A 99 0.99 4.81 20.23
C SER A 99 0.65 5.60 21.50
N GLY A 100 -0.12 6.66 21.34
CA GLY A 100 -0.78 7.36 22.44
C GLY A 100 -2.18 6.82 22.77
N LYS A 101 -2.64 5.76 22.09
CA LYS A 101 -4.06 5.37 22.06
C LYS A 101 -4.40 4.04 22.74
N GLY A 102 -3.50 3.55 23.60
CA GLY A 102 -3.75 2.35 24.42
C GLY A 102 -3.30 1.04 23.78
N LEU A 103 -2.42 1.07 22.76
CA LEU A 103 -1.81 -0.15 22.25
C LEU A 103 -0.92 -0.77 23.34
N LYS A 104 -1.07 -2.07 23.53
CA LYS A 104 -0.27 -2.83 24.48
C LYS A 104 1.04 -3.24 23.81
N MET A 105 2.15 -2.73 24.30
CA MET A 105 3.47 -3.08 23.74
C MET A 105 3.83 -4.54 24.08
N GLY A 106 4.51 -5.22 23.14
CA GLY A 106 4.93 -6.63 23.23
C GLY A 106 4.89 -7.29 21.85
N SER A 107 5.17 -8.59 21.73
CA SER A 107 4.96 -9.30 20.46
C SER A 107 3.63 -10.05 20.49
N THR A 108 3.03 -10.22 19.32
CA THR A 108 1.93 -11.18 19.09
C THR A 108 2.51 -12.40 18.39
N ASP A 109 2.39 -13.59 18.99
CA ASP A 109 2.89 -14.83 18.38
C ASP A 109 1.81 -15.48 17.50
N GLU A 110 0.54 -15.18 17.74
CA GLU A 110 -0.58 -15.70 16.98
C GLU A 110 -0.67 -15.14 15.55
N LYS A 111 -1.47 -15.83 14.73
CA LYS A 111 -1.77 -15.37 13.37
C LYS A 111 -2.56 -14.07 13.39
N VAL A 112 -2.11 -13.09 12.63
CA VAL A 112 -2.75 -11.78 12.53
C VAL A 112 -3.36 -11.60 11.15
N LYS A 113 -4.66 -11.27 11.10
CA LYS A 113 -5.30 -10.85 9.84
C LYS A 113 -4.88 -9.43 9.48
N VAL A 114 -4.51 -9.18 8.24
CA VAL A 114 -4.13 -7.85 7.73
C VAL A 114 -5.06 -7.46 6.60
N ILE A 115 -5.58 -6.23 6.63
CA ILE A 115 -6.33 -5.62 5.54
C ILE A 115 -5.54 -4.40 5.05
N TYR A 116 -5.09 -4.44 3.80
CA TYR A 116 -4.29 -3.39 3.17
C TYR A 116 -5.15 -2.22 2.69
N THR A 117 -4.54 -1.07 2.38
CA THR A 117 -5.28 0.08 1.83
C THR A 117 -5.88 -0.19 0.44
N SER A 118 -5.37 -1.20 -0.27
CA SER A 118 -5.96 -1.71 -1.52
C SER A 118 -7.24 -2.53 -1.29
N GLY A 119 -7.52 -2.97 -0.06
CA GLY A 119 -8.57 -3.93 0.27
C GLY A 119 -8.15 -5.39 0.16
N GLU A 120 -6.92 -5.69 -0.27
CA GLU A 120 -6.35 -7.04 -0.22
C GLU A 120 -6.24 -7.50 1.24
N GLU A 121 -6.52 -8.78 1.48
CA GLU A 121 -6.41 -9.40 2.80
C GLU A 121 -5.25 -10.40 2.83
N ALA A 122 -4.53 -10.44 3.96
CA ALA A 122 -3.49 -11.43 4.22
C ALA A 122 -3.57 -11.95 5.65
N VAL A 123 -2.85 -13.05 5.90
CA VAL A 123 -2.63 -13.58 7.25
C VAL A 123 -1.12 -13.62 7.47
N LEU A 124 -0.67 -12.94 8.52
CA LEU A 124 0.71 -13.02 9.00
C LEU A 124 0.83 -14.18 9.98
N GLU A 125 1.71 -15.12 9.66
CA GLU A 125 2.10 -16.24 10.53
C GLU A 125 2.94 -15.78 11.71
#